data_AF-A0A820WAJ6-F1
#
_entry.id   AF-A0A820WAJ6-F1
#
_cell.length_a   1.000
_cell.length_b   1.000
_cell.length_c   1.000
_cell.angle_alpha   90.00
_cell.angle_beta   90.00
_cell.angle_gamma   90.00
#
_symmetry.space_group_name_H-M   'P 1'
#
loop_
_entity.id
_entity.type
_entity.pdbx_description
1 polymer ?
#
loop_
_entity_poly.entity_id
_entity_poly.type
_entity_poly.pdbx_seq_one_letter_code
_entity_poly.pdbx_strand_id
1 'polypeptide(L)'
;MSMVKKILLDILLPNGCIIVVECEEDMTLDKIKQNTLSCIKRQTPFNELVHDQKNYYLESVTSGAQIIPLYDEQIKLNELNLFYGYLSLREHDAFLDEKDDLALMSLLLGFPLDDFASTLEREACEARSLLNRLADMLAQEAIKDLQRNGLQEQNVSQDNDDKQSNLVKSQNLLKQFGLTSDTRPVFVQVQERHSTSPICFNLSSSLYSSPIDIVANVILSKLSASNPTMANEERMKIVKEYKTRYWLQAFGCEERLFGTKPLIQSRVRLIV
;
A
#
# COMPACT_ATOMS: atom_id res chain seq x y z
N MET A 1 -23.59 30.93 -15.09
CA MET A 1 -24.08 30.76 -13.70
C MET A 1 -24.91 29.50 -13.72
N SER A 2 -24.34 28.36 -13.30
CA SER A 2 -25.10 27.11 -13.22
C SER A 2 -26.09 27.25 -12.07
N MET A 3 -27.39 27.03 -12.32
CA MET A 3 -28.39 27.00 -11.26
C MET A 3 -28.05 25.84 -10.32
N VAL A 4 -27.88 26.12 -9.02
CA VAL A 4 -27.77 25.08 -8.00
C VAL A 4 -29.14 24.41 -7.92
N LYS A 5 -29.22 23.17 -8.42
CA LYS A 5 -30.44 22.38 -8.41
C LYS A 5 -30.57 21.73 -7.05
N LYS A 6 -31.66 22.08 -6.36
CA LYS A 6 -31.97 21.54 -5.04
C LYS A 6 -32.83 20.29 -5.18
N ILE A 7 -32.50 19.26 -4.42
CA ILE A 7 -33.14 17.96 -4.42
C ILE A 7 -33.67 17.71 -3.01
N LEU A 8 -34.90 17.19 -2.92
CA LEU A 8 -35.43 16.64 -1.68
C LEU A 8 -35.07 15.17 -1.61
N LEU A 9 -34.39 14.77 -0.54
CA LEU A 9 -33.88 13.43 -0.33
C LEU A 9 -34.57 12.82 0.89
N ASP A 10 -35.19 11.65 0.70
CA ASP A 10 -35.80 10.91 1.80
C ASP A 10 -34.68 10.19 2.59
N ILE A 11 -34.54 10.50 3.87
CA ILE A 11 -33.60 9.82 4.75
C ILE A 11 -34.35 8.89 5.69
N LEU A 12 -34.12 7.59 5.53
CA LEU A 12 -34.62 6.56 6.44
C LEU A 12 -33.70 6.49 7.65
N LEU A 13 -34.28 6.64 8.84
CA LEU A 13 -33.58 6.59 10.10
C LEU A 13 -33.54 5.17 10.67
N PRO A 14 -32.55 4.83 11.53
CA PRO A 14 -32.46 3.50 12.15
C PRO A 14 -33.69 3.09 12.94
N ASN A 15 -34.43 4.06 13.47
CA ASN A 15 -35.66 3.86 14.24
C ASN A 15 -36.92 3.67 13.35
N GLY A 16 -36.76 3.61 12.02
CA GLY A 16 -37.86 3.44 11.06
C GLY A 16 -38.61 4.72 10.71
N CYS A 17 -38.20 5.88 11.23
CA CYS A 17 -38.76 7.17 10.82
C CYS A 17 -38.14 7.64 9.49
N ILE A 18 -38.86 8.49 8.75
CA ILE A 18 -38.38 9.12 7.54
C ILE A 18 -38.33 10.62 7.76
N ILE A 19 -37.22 11.25 7.40
CA ILE A 19 -37.09 12.71 7.35
C ILE A 19 -36.70 13.14 5.94
N VAL A 20 -37.21 14.29 5.51
CA VAL A 20 -36.87 14.85 4.19
C VAL A 20 -35.78 15.90 4.40
N VAL A 21 -34.67 15.77 3.68
CA VAL A 21 -33.56 16.72 3.73
C VAL A 21 -33.42 17.38 2.36
N GLU A 22 -33.37 18.72 2.37
CA GLU A 22 -33.08 19.51 1.17
C GLU A 22 -31.57 19.54 0.96
N CYS A 23 -31.12 18.99 -0.17
CA CYS A 23 -29.72 18.83 -0.55
C CYS A 23 -29.44 19.53 -1.88
N GLU A 24 -28.18 19.91 -2.08
CA GLU A 24 -27.68 20.37 -3.38
C GLU A 24 -27.07 19.17 -4.13
N GLU A 25 -27.12 19.17 -5.47
CA GLU A 25 -26.61 18.06 -6.29
C GLU A 25 -25.11 17.77 -6.07
N ASP A 26 -24.31 18.79 -5.77
CA ASP A 26 -22.87 18.70 -5.56
C ASP A 26 -22.47 18.53 -4.09
N MET A 27 -23.46 18.33 -3.20
CA MET A 27 -23.24 18.13 -1.78
C MET A 27 -22.59 16.76 -1.51
N THR A 28 -21.57 16.74 -0.66
CA THR A 28 -20.91 15.50 -0.23
C THR A 28 -21.77 14.72 0.76
N LEU A 29 -21.59 13.40 0.79
CA LEU A 29 -22.27 12.52 1.73
C LEU A 29 -22.00 12.89 3.20
N ASP A 30 -20.79 13.32 3.56
CA ASP A 30 -20.48 13.85 4.90
C ASP A 30 -21.42 15.00 5.26
N LYS A 31 -21.60 15.94 4.34
CA LYS A 31 -22.43 17.13 4.55
C LYS A 31 -23.92 16.79 4.63
N ILE A 32 -24.37 15.85 3.80
CA ILE A 32 -25.74 15.31 3.87
C ILE A 32 -25.96 14.65 5.23
N LYS A 33 -25.04 13.80 5.69
CA LYS A 33 -25.12 13.13 6.99
C LYS A 33 -25.17 14.13 8.15
N GLN A 34 -24.31 15.16 8.14
CA GLN A 34 -24.33 16.25 9.13
C GLN A 34 -25.68 16.96 9.18
N ASN A 35 -26.24 17.30 8.01
CA ASN A 35 -27.54 17.97 7.91
C ASN A 35 -28.67 17.08 8.41
N THR A 36 -28.68 15.81 8.04
CA THR A 36 -29.62 14.80 8.52
C THR A 36 -29.61 14.74 10.05
N LEU A 37 -28.44 14.52 10.67
CA LEU A 37 -28.33 14.45 12.14
C LEU A 37 -28.76 15.76 12.82
N SER A 38 -28.47 16.90 12.20
CA SER A 38 -28.91 18.21 12.69
C SER A 38 -30.43 18.37 12.61
N CYS A 39 -31.07 17.88 11.54
CA CYS A 39 -32.52 17.86 11.40
C CYS A 39 -33.16 16.94 12.42
N ILE A 40 -32.62 15.73 12.64
CA ILE A 40 -33.13 14.80 13.67
C ILE A 40 -33.14 15.50 15.02
N LYS A 41 -32.01 16.11 15.42
CA LYS A 41 -31.83 16.85 16.68
C LYS A 41 -32.79 18.03 16.86
N ARG A 42 -33.38 18.56 15.79
CA ARG A 42 -34.24 19.75 15.85
C ARG A 42 -35.72 19.42 15.67
N GLN A 43 -36.03 18.38 14.90
CA GLN A 43 -37.37 18.15 14.37
C GLN A 43 -38.02 16.87 14.87
N THR A 44 -37.26 15.99 15.54
CA THR A 44 -37.81 14.73 16.02
C THR A 44 -37.83 14.67 17.55
N PRO A 45 -38.79 13.96 18.16
CA PRO A 45 -38.80 13.71 19.60
C PRO A 45 -37.69 12.71 20.03
N PHE A 46 -36.81 12.29 19.12
CA PHE A 46 -35.85 11.20 19.28
C PHE A 46 -34.40 11.67 19.40
N ASN A 47 -34.19 12.93 19.81
CA ASN A 47 -32.86 13.54 19.92
C ASN A 47 -31.90 12.75 20.83
N GLU A 48 -32.43 12.06 21.83
CA GLU A 48 -31.67 11.27 22.80
C GLU A 48 -31.13 9.95 22.21
N LEU A 49 -31.67 9.51 21.06
CA LEU A 49 -31.26 8.29 20.36
C LEU A 49 -30.21 8.56 19.28
N VAL A 50 -29.82 9.83 19.06
CA VAL A 50 -28.82 10.19 18.05
C VAL A 50 -27.44 10.21 18.68
N HIS A 51 -26.63 9.20 18.35
CA HIS A 51 -25.23 9.13 18.75
C HIS A 51 -24.33 10.09 17.92
N ASP A 52 -23.01 10.02 18.12
CA ASP A 52 -22.06 10.82 17.35
C ASP A 52 -22.13 10.48 15.85
N GLN A 53 -21.85 11.46 14.98
CA GLN A 53 -21.91 11.30 13.52
C GLN A 53 -21.06 10.12 13.02
N LYS A 54 -19.95 9.85 13.72
CA LYS A 54 -19.02 8.77 13.43
C LYS A 54 -19.59 7.38 13.65
N ASN A 55 -20.73 7.28 14.33
CA ASN A 55 -21.41 6.02 14.57
C ASN A 55 -22.42 5.68 13.48
N TYR A 56 -22.53 6.51 12.43
CA TYR A 56 -23.46 6.28 11.34
C TYR A 56 -22.78 6.34 9.97
N TYR A 57 -23.22 5.48 9.06
CA TYR A 57 -22.95 5.55 7.62
C TYR A 57 -24.27 5.67 6.83
N LEU A 58 -24.15 6.04 5.56
CA LEU A 58 -25.28 6.12 4.63
C LEU A 58 -25.29 4.87 3.74
N GLU A 59 -26.47 4.36 3.44
CA GLU A 59 -26.68 3.20 2.56
C GLU A 59 -27.75 3.57 1.53
N SER A 60 -27.66 3.06 0.31
CA SER A 60 -28.73 3.22 -0.67
C SER A 60 -28.76 2.09 -1.68
N VAL A 61 -29.80 2.06 -2.50
CA VAL A 61 -29.94 1.11 -3.61
C VAL A 61 -29.47 1.77 -4.90
N THR A 62 -28.53 1.11 -5.56
CA THR A 62 -28.04 1.52 -6.88
C THR A 62 -29.03 1.14 -7.97
N SER A 63 -28.92 1.79 -9.14
CA SER A 63 -29.69 1.45 -10.35
C SER A 63 -29.61 -0.03 -10.76
N GLY A 64 -28.58 -0.76 -10.32
CA GLY A 64 -28.43 -2.21 -10.49
C GLY A 64 -29.19 -3.07 -9.46
N ALA A 65 -30.10 -2.49 -8.67
CA ALA A 65 -30.87 -3.14 -7.61
C ALA A 65 -30.02 -3.78 -6.49
N GLN A 66 -28.82 -3.24 -6.26
CA GLN A 66 -27.94 -3.66 -5.16
C GLN A 66 -27.95 -2.61 -4.05
N ILE A 67 -28.05 -3.07 -2.81
CA ILE A 67 -27.87 -2.24 -1.61
C ILE A 67 -26.37 -2.06 -1.41
N ILE A 68 -25.90 -0.81 -1.39
CA ILE A 68 -24.50 -0.49 -1.15
C ILE A 68 -24.34 0.40 0.08
N PRO A 69 -23.41 0.07 0.98
CA PRO A 69 -22.96 1.02 1.99
C PRO A 69 -22.06 2.08 1.34
N LEU A 70 -22.25 3.34 1.74
CA LEU A 70 -21.53 4.50 1.23
C LEU A 70 -20.52 4.97 2.28
N TYR A 71 -19.40 4.27 2.38
CA TYR A 71 -18.35 4.56 3.38
C TYR A 71 -17.46 5.75 3.00
N ASP A 72 -17.24 5.99 1.70
CA ASP A 72 -16.52 7.18 1.25
C ASP A 72 -17.45 8.40 1.28
N GLU A 73 -17.37 9.15 2.39
CA GLU A 73 -18.21 10.31 2.63
C GLU A 73 -17.82 11.54 1.80
N GLN A 74 -16.72 11.48 1.02
CA GLN A 74 -16.30 12.57 0.13
C GLN A 74 -17.02 12.55 -1.23
N ILE A 75 -17.69 11.45 -1.57
CA ILE A 75 -18.47 11.31 -2.79
C ILE A 75 -19.64 12.30 -2.79
N LYS A 76 -19.92 12.90 -3.95
CA LYS A 76 -21.04 13.84 -4.12
C LYS A 76 -22.33 13.12 -4.47
N LEU A 77 -23.47 13.71 -4.12
CA LEU A 77 -24.79 13.13 -4.40
C LEU A 77 -25.02 12.84 -5.89
N ASN A 78 -24.60 13.73 -6.79
CA ASN A 78 -24.74 13.56 -8.23
C ASN A 78 -23.78 12.53 -8.85
N GLU A 79 -22.78 12.07 -8.11
CA GLU A 79 -21.87 10.99 -8.52
C GLU A 79 -22.46 9.61 -8.20
N LEU A 80 -23.54 9.57 -7.41
CA LEU A 80 -24.23 8.34 -7.03
C LEU A 80 -25.30 7.96 -8.07
N ASN A 81 -25.17 6.75 -8.62
CA ASN A 81 -26.18 6.15 -9.50
C ASN A 81 -27.33 5.52 -8.69
N LEU A 82 -28.02 6.35 -7.90
CA LEU A 82 -29.14 5.91 -7.06
C LEU A 82 -30.32 5.43 -7.90
N PHE A 83 -30.97 4.35 -7.47
CA PHE A 83 -32.21 3.85 -8.07
C PHE A 83 -33.39 4.78 -7.77
N TYR A 84 -33.43 5.33 -6.57
CA TYR A 84 -34.44 6.28 -6.10
C TYR A 84 -33.78 7.30 -5.17
N GLY A 85 -34.35 8.50 -5.07
CA GLY A 85 -33.83 9.61 -4.28
C GLY A 85 -34.01 9.40 -2.77
N TYR A 86 -33.38 8.37 -2.21
CA TYR A 86 -33.36 8.13 -0.78
C TYR A 86 -31.99 7.64 -0.31
N LEU A 87 -31.68 7.87 0.96
CA LEU A 87 -30.57 7.25 1.67
C LEU A 87 -31.08 6.67 3.00
N SER A 88 -30.52 5.57 3.45
CA SER A 88 -30.74 5.02 4.78
C SER A 88 -29.56 5.39 5.66
N LEU A 89 -29.82 6.01 6.80
CA LEU A 89 -28.83 6.20 7.86
C LEU A 89 -28.77 4.90 8.68
N ARG A 90 -27.58 4.30 8.77
CA ARG A 90 -27.35 3.03 9.48
C ARG A 90 -26.26 3.22 10.52
N GLU A 91 -26.40 2.56 11.66
CA GLU A 91 -25.34 2.54 12.67
C GLU A 91 -24.20 1.63 12.22
N HIS A 92 -22.98 2.05 12.52
CA HIS A 92 -21.81 1.21 12.38
C HIS A 92 -21.95 0.01 13.32
N ASP A 93 -22.04 -1.19 12.76
CA ASP A 93 -21.82 -2.40 13.52
C ASP A 93 -20.38 -2.37 14.04
N ALA A 94 -20.14 -2.86 15.26
CA ALA A 94 -18.79 -2.91 15.86
C ALA A 94 -17.74 -3.73 15.08
N PHE A 95 -18.12 -4.30 13.93
CA PHE A 95 -17.37 -5.21 13.07
C PHE A 95 -16.93 -4.58 11.72
N LEU A 96 -16.98 -3.25 11.58
CA LEU A 96 -16.84 -2.59 10.27
C LEU A 96 -15.48 -2.71 9.59
N ASP A 97 -14.38 -2.74 10.34
CA ASP A 97 -13.04 -2.85 9.75
C ASP A 97 -12.90 -4.13 8.92
N GLU A 98 -13.50 -5.24 9.38
CA GLU A 98 -13.52 -6.50 8.63
C GLU A 98 -14.41 -6.42 7.38
N LYS A 99 -15.48 -5.63 7.41
CA LYS A 99 -16.45 -5.51 6.32
C LYS A 99 -15.92 -4.67 5.16
N ASP A 100 -15.10 -3.67 5.44
CA ASP A 100 -14.43 -2.84 4.42
C ASP A 100 -13.36 -3.65 3.68
N ASP A 101 -12.59 -4.46 4.39
CA ASP A 101 -11.62 -5.39 3.80
C ASP A 101 -12.32 -6.45 2.94
N LEU A 102 -13.44 -7.01 3.40
CA LEU A 102 -14.24 -7.96 2.64
C LEU A 102 -14.84 -7.33 1.36
N ALA A 103 -15.25 -6.07 1.41
CA ALA A 103 -15.74 -5.35 0.23
C ALA A 103 -14.63 -5.12 -0.80
N LEU A 104 -13.42 -4.72 -0.36
CA LEU A 104 -12.26 -4.58 -1.24
C LEU A 104 -11.84 -5.92 -1.86
N MET A 105 -11.83 -6.99 -1.07
CA MET A 105 -11.54 -8.34 -1.57
C MET A 105 -12.58 -8.80 -2.58
N SER A 106 -13.86 -8.56 -2.33
CA SER A 106 -14.95 -8.87 -3.27
C SER A 106 -14.77 -8.16 -4.60
N LEU A 107 -14.35 -6.88 -4.56
CA LEU A 107 -14.03 -6.10 -5.77
C LEU A 107 -12.85 -6.71 -6.54
N LEU A 108 -11.77 -7.10 -5.87
CA LEU A 108 -10.59 -7.70 -6.50
C LEU A 108 -10.88 -9.07 -7.12
N LEU A 109 -11.71 -9.88 -6.46
CA LEU A 109 -12.08 -11.22 -6.91
C LEU A 109 -13.18 -11.20 -7.98
N GLY A 110 -13.94 -10.10 -8.08
CA GLY A 110 -15.01 -9.92 -9.05
C GLY A 110 -16.31 -10.65 -8.69
N PHE A 111 -16.47 -11.09 -7.44
CA PHE A 111 -17.71 -11.67 -6.93
C PHE A 111 -17.90 -11.32 -5.44
N PRO A 112 -19.15 -11.18 -4.97
CA PRO A 112 -19.43 -10.86 -3.58
C PRO A 112 -19.04 -12.03 -2.66
N LEU A 113 -18.22 -11.74 -1.64
CA LEU A 113 -17.82 -12.75 -0.66
C LEU A 113 -18.99 -13.21 0.24
N ASP A 114 -20.06 -12.42 0.33
CA ASP A 114 -21.27 -12.82 1.08
C ASP A 114 -21.99 -14.01 0.45
N ASP A 115 -22.01 -14.12 -0.89
CA ASP A 115 -22.57 -15.27 -1.61
C ASP A 115 -21.72 -16.53 -1.36
N PHE A 116 -20.40 -16.34 -1.27
CA PHE A 116 -19.47 -17.39 -0.91
C PHE A 116 -19.60 -17.80 0.57
N ALA A 117 -19.82 -16.83 1.47
CA ALA A 117 -20.06 -17.06 2.89
C ALA A 117 -21.37 -17.84 3.14
N SER A 118 -22.42 -17.50 2.40
CA SER A 118 -23.75 -18.10 2.51
C SER A 118 -23.90 -19.48 1.85
N THR A 119 -22.87 -19.97 1.15
CA THR A 119 -22.87 -21.34 0.60
C THR A 119 -22.94 -22.36 1.75
N LEU A 120 -23.99 -23.19 1.77
CA LEU A 120 -24.23 -24.19 2.82
C LEU A 120 -23.75 -25.60 2.43
N GLU A 121 -23.16 -25.76 1.24
CA GLU A 121 -22.61 -27.04 0.81
C GLU A 121 -21.47 -27.47 1.74
N ARG A 122 -21.57 -28.70 2.25
CA ARG A 122 -20.65 -29.22 3.26
C ARG A 122 -19.19 -29.19 2.80
N GLU A 123 -18.91 -29.58 1.56
CA GLU A 123 -17.54 -29.55 1.01
C GLU A 123 -16.98 -28.13 0.94
N ALA A 124 -17.80 -27.17 0.49
CA ALA A 124 -17.42 -25.76 0.46
C ALA A 124 -17.18 -25.18 1.88
N CYS A 125 -17.97 -25.58 2.87
CA CYS A 125 -17.75 -25.21 4.28
C CYS A 125 -16.43 -25.79 4.82
N GLU A 126 -16.17 -27.08 4.58
CA GLU A 126 -14.96 -27.77 5.05
C GLU A 126 -13.70 -27.17 4.39
N ALA A 127 -13.75 -26.93 3.08
CA ALA A 127 -12.64 -26.31 2.33
C ALA A 127 -12.33 -24.89 2.84
N ARG A 128 -13.35 -24.06 3.05
CA ARG A 128 -13.17 -22.70 3.61
C ARG A 128 -12.52 -22.73 4.99
N SER A 129 -13.01 -23.59 5.87
CA SER A 129 -12.45 -23.72 7.23
C SER A 129 -10.99 -24.16 7.20
N LEU A 130 -10.64 -25.13 6.35
CA LEU A 130 -9.28 -25.60 6.20
C LEU A 130 -8.34 -24.51 5.64
N LEU A 131 -8.78 -23.81 4.59
CA LEU A 131 -7.99 -22.75 3.96
C LEU A 131 -7.76 -21.56 4.90
N ASN A 132 -8.78 -21.15 5.66
CA ASN A 132 -8.63 -20.09 6.67
C ASN A 132 -7.60 -20.50 7.73
N ARG A 133 -7.66 -21.74 8.21
CA ARG A 133 -6.67 -22.26 9.17
C ARG A 133 -5.25 -22.28 8.60
N LEU A 134 -5.09 -22.64 7.33
CA LEU A 134 -3.79 -22.62 6.65
C LEU A 134 -3.28 -21.18 6.50
N ALA A 135 -4.15 -20.25 6.11
CA ALA A 135 -3.82 -18.83 5.99
C ALA A 135 -3.37 -18.25 7.34
N ASP A 136 -4.08 -18.55 8.43
CA ASP A 136 -3.70 -18.13 9.78
C ASP A 136 -2.32 -18.66 10.18
N MET A 137 -2.03 -19.93 9.91
CA MET A 137 -0.73 -20.53 10.22
C MET A 137 0.40 -19.86 9.42
N LEU A 138 0.20 -19.60 8.13
CA LEU A 138 1.18 -18.92 7.29
C LEU A 138 1.40 -17.47 7.71
N ALA A 139 0.32 -16.75 8.04
CA ALA A 139 0.40 -15.38 8.54
C ALA A 139 1.16 -15.32 9.87
N GLN A 140 0.88 -16.24 10.79
CA GLN A 140 1.61 -16.32 12.07
C GLN A 140 3.09 -16.64 11.88
N GLU A 141 3.45 -17.52 10.94
CA GLU A 141 4.86 -17.82 10.67
C GLU A 141 5.57 -16.61 10.04
N ALA A 142 4.92 -15.94 9.08
CA ALA A 142 5.46 -14.72 8.48
C ALA A 142 5.67 -13.60 9.53
N ILE A 143 4.74 -13.43 10.47
CA ILE A 143 4.88 -12.47 11.56
C ILE A 143 6.04 -12.85 12.50
N LYS A 144 6.19 -14.14 12.84
CA LYS A 144 7.31 -14.63 13.65
C LYS A 144 8.65 -14.40 12.95
N ASP A 145 8.72 -14.61 11.65
CA ASP A 145 9.94 -14.37 10.87
C ASP A 145 10.27 -12.88 10.79
N LEU A 146 9.28 -12.01 10.61
CA LEU A 146 9.44 -10.56 10.69
C LEU A 146 9.92 -10.10 12.07
N GLN A 147 9.40 -10.70 13.16
CA GLN A 147 9.83 -10.39 14.52
C GLN A 147 11.23 -10.92 14.84
N ARG A 148 11.63 -12.06 14.27
CA ARG A 148 12.99 -12.64 14.39
C ARG A 148 14.03 -11.85 13.61
N ASN A 149 13.69 -11.34 12.43
CA ASN A 149 14.63 -10.65 11.53
C ASN A 149 14.66 -9.12 11.73
N GLY A 150 13.75 -8.55 12.53
CA GLY A 150 13.58 -7.09 12.65
C GLY A 150 13.21 -6.47 11.28
N LEU A 151 13.16 -5.14 11.17
CA LEU A 151 12.83 -4.42 9.92
C LEU A 151 13.83 -4.64 8.75
N GLN A 152 14.70 -5.65 8.83
CA GLN A 152 15.37 -6.19 7.66
C GLN A 152 14.43 -7.23 7.04
N GLU A 153 14.06 -7.03 5.77
CA GLU A 153 13.32 -7.99 4.93
C GLU A 153 11.80 -7.85 4.91
N GLN A 154 11.31 -6.79 4.27
CA GLN A 154 10.20 -6.98 3.33
C GLN A 154 10.82 -7.13 1.93
N ASN A 155 10.50 -8.25 1.26
CA ASN A 155 10.99 -8.72 -0.05
C ASN A 155 12.06 -9.83 -0.04
N VAL A 156 11.99 -10.79 0.91
CA VAL A 156 12.52 -12.14 0.69
C VAL A 156 11.35 -13.10 0.51
N SER A 157 10.57 -12.88 -0.55
CA SER A 157 9.72 -13.92 -1.10
C SER A 157 10.38 -14.40 -2.39
N GLN A 158 10.61 -15.71 -2.40
CA GLN A 158 10.95 -16.57 -3.54
C GLN A 158 12.43 -16.91 -3.80
N ASP A 159 12.60 -18.24 -3.84
CA ASP A 159 13.63 -19.06 -4.48
C ASP A 159 14.99 -19.13 -3.83
N ASN A 160 15.16 -20.11 -2.94
CA ASN A 160 16.46 -20.66 -2.55
C ASN A 160 17.09 -21.49 -3.69
N ASP A 161 16.27 -22.14 -4.54
CA ASP A 161 16.75 -23.01 -5.61
C ASP A 161 17.19 -22.25 -6.88
N ASP A 162 16.71 -21.01 -7.09
CA ASP A 162 17.16 -20.15 -8.20
C ASP A 162 18.49 -19.42 -7.92
N LYS A 163 19.01 -19.48 -6.68
CA LYS A 163 20.17 -18.65 -6.26
C LYS A 163 21.48 -19.10 -6.89
N GLN A 164 21.68 -20.40 -7.08
CA GLN A 164 22.88 -20.94 -7.72
C GLN A 164 22.75 -21.01 -9.25
N SER A 165 21.56 -21.35 -9.76
CA SER A 165 21.31 -21.47 -11.20
C SER A 165 21.46 -20.12 -11.92
N ASN A 166 21.07 -19.01 -11.28
CA ASN A 166 21.17 -17.68 -11.86
C ASN A 166 22.60 -17.16 -11.91
N LEU A 167 23.47 -17.41 -10.92
CA LEU A 167 24.86 -16.96 -10.97
C LEU A 167 25.63 -17.59 -12.14
N VAL A 168 25.45 -18.89 -12.36
CA VAL A 168 26.08 -19.63 -13.46
C VAL A 168 25.55 -19.18 -14.82
N LYS A 169 24.24 -18.90 -14.93
CA LYS A 169 23.64 -18.30 -16.14
C LYS A 169 24.21 -16.91 -16.42
N SER A 170 24.33 -16.05 -15.40
CA SER A 170 24.90 -14.71 -15.54
C SER A 170 26.35 -14.73 -16.03
N GLN A 171 27.17 -15.65 -15.53
CA GLN A 171 28.56 -15.83 -15.96
C GLN A 171 28.68 -16.24 -17.43
N ASN A 172 27.78 -17.10 -17.91
CA ASN A 172 27.77 -17.53 -19.31
C ASN A 172 27.33 -16.41 -20.25
N LEU A 173 26.40 -15.55 -19.82
CA LEU A 173 25.99 -14.36 -20.58
C LEU A 173 27.16 -13.38 -20.74
N LEU A 174 27.98 -13.14 -19.70
CA LEU A 174 29.15 -12.25 -19.81
C LEU A 174 30.14 -12.69 -20.90
N LYS A 175 30.37 -14.00 -21.00
CA LYS A 175 31.22 -14.60 -22.05
C LYS A 175 30.58 -14.45 -23.43
N GLN A 176 29.26 -14.62 -23.53
CA GLN A 176 28.53 -14.48 -24.79
C GLN A 176 28.53 -13.04 -25.32
N PHE A 177 28.54 -12.04 -24.43
CA PHE A 177 28.61 -10.62 -24.79
C PHE A 177 30.05 -10.11 -25.02
N GLY A 178 31.07 -10.98 -25.01
CA GLY A 178 32.46 -10.61 -25.30
C GLY A 178 33.11 -9.70 -24.27
N LEU A 179 32.63 -9.74 -23.02
CA LEU A 179 33.07 -8.83 -21.97
C LEU A 179 34.37 -9.37 -21.35
N THR A 180 35.48 -8.65 -21.55
CA THR A 180 36.83 -9.07 -21.13
C THR A 180 37.17 -8.68 -19.69
N SER A 181 36.38 -7.78 -19.08
CA SER A 181 36.55 -7.34 -17.70
C SER A 181 35.24 -7.41 -16.91
N ASP A 182 35.36 -7.88 -15.67
CA ASP A 182 34.28 -7.90 -14.69
C ASP A 182 34.02 -6.53 -14.06
N THR A 183 34.89 -5.54 -14.30
CA THR A 183 34.74 -4.17 -13.78
C THR A 183 33.85 -3.33 -14.68
N ARG A 184 32.88 -2.65 -14.07
CA ARG A 184 31.94 -1.76 -14.75
C ARG A 184 31.82 -0.42 -14.04
N PRO A 185 31.63 0.67 -14.81
CA PRO A 185 31.25 1.94 -14.22
C PRO A 185 29.83 1.81 -13.66
N VAL A 186 29.68 2.18 -12.40
CA VAL A 186 28.40 2.27 -11.70
C VAL A 186 28.20 3.72 -11.32
N PHE A 187 27.13 4.32 -11.83
CA PHE A 187 26.73 5.68 -11.50
C PHE A 187 25.81 5.66 -10.29
N VAL A 188 26.22 6.36 -9.22
CA VAL A 188 25.41 6.49 -8.01
C VAL A 188 25.14 7.96 -7.75
N GLN A 189 23.87 8.29 -7.52
CA GLN A 189 23.44 9.64 -7.21
C GLN A 189 23.04 9.73 -5.74
N VAL A 190 23.60 10.70 -5.03
CA VAL A 190 23.28 10.96 -3.62
C VAL A 190 22.64 12.32 -3.49
N GLN A 191 21.42 12.35 -2.95
CA GLN A 191 20.70 13.59 -2.66
C GLN A 191 20.96 14.01 -1.21
N GLU A 192 21.50 15.21 -1.01
CA GLU A 192 21.64 15.79 0.33
C GLU A 192 20.43 16.66 0.67
N ARG A 193 20.08 16.70 1.97
CA ARG A 193 18.89 17.40 2.47
C ARG A 193 18.87 18.90 2.15
N HIS A 194 20.04 19.51 2.02
CA HIS A 194 20.20 20.96 1.83
C HIS A 194 20.74 21.33 0.45
N SER A 195 20.89 20.36 -0.47
CA SER A 195 21.37 20.61 -1.83
C SER A 195 20.22 20.58 -2.82
N THR A 196 20.19 21.52 -3.77
CA THR A 196 19.20 21.54 -4.86
C THR A 196 19.56 20.58 -5.99
N SER A 197 20.85 20.24 -6.12
CA SER A 197 21.35 19.29 -7.11
C SER A 197 21.94 18.05 -6.45
N PRO A 198 21.73 16.86 -7.03
CA PRO A 198 22.33 15.66 -6.52
C PRO A 198 23.84 15.59 -6.78
N ILE A 199 24.55 14.85 -5.92
CA ILE A 199 25.97 14.54 -6.12
C ILE A 199 26.10 13.22 -6.86
N CYS A 200 26.81 13.21 -7.99
CA CYS A 200 27.02 12.02 -8.80
C CYS A 200 28.41 11.42 -8.54
N PHE A 201 28.44 10.11 -8.26
CA PHE A 201 29.65 9.32 -8.11
C PHE A 201 29.76 8.35 -9.29
N ASN A 202 30.94 8.28 -9.91
CA ASN A 202 31.26 7.30 -10.94
C ASN A 202 32.26 6.29 -10.34
N LEU A 203 31.78 5.09 -10.04
CA LEU A 203 32.56 4.05 -9.36
C LEU A 203 32.88 2.90 -10.30
N SER A 204 34.15 2.54 -10.42
CA SER A 204 34.56 1.29 -11.06
C SER A 204 34.32 0.13 -10.09
N SER A 205 33.24 -0.62 -10.28
CA SER A 205 32.85 -1.73 -9.40
C SER A 205 32.82 -3.06 -10.15
N SER A 206 33.17 -4.16 -9.49
CA SER A 206 33.01 -5.49 -10.06
C SER A 206 31.54 -5.86 -10.17
N LEU A 207 31.14 -6.58 -11.21
CA LEU A 207 29.80 -7.17 -11.32
C LEU A 207 29.45 -8.13 -10.17
N TYR A 208 30.47 -8.65 -9.49
CA TYR A 208 30.32 -9.50 -8.30
C TYR A 208 30.21 -8.71 -6.99
N SER A 209 30.42 -7.39 -7.02
CA SER A 209 30.23 -6.55 -5.84
C SER A 209 28.78 -6.56 -5.40
N SER A 210 28.57 -6.49 -4.09
CA SER A 210 27.22 -6.40 -3.53
C SER A 210 26.79 -4.93 -3.36
N PRO A 211 25.48 -4.64 -3.26
CA PRO A 211 24.99 -3.30 -2.97
C PRO A 211 25.67 -2.65 -1.77
N ILE A 212 25.97 -3.42 -0.72
CA ILE A 212 26.64 -2.88 0.47
C ILE A 212 28.09 -2.44 0.20
N ASP A 213 28.78 -3.11 -0.73
CA ASP A 213 30.15 -2.77 -1.11
C ASP A 213 30.17 -1.48 -1.93
N ILE A 214 29.16 -1.28 -2.78
CA ILE A 214 29.00 -0.05 -3.55
C ILE A 214 28.70 1.12 -2.62
N VAL A 215 27.77 0.94 -1.67
CA VAL A 215 27.49 1.96 -0.64
C VAL A 215 28.76 2.29 0.14
N ALA A 216 29.54 1.27 0.54
CA ALA A 216 30.81 1.49 1.21
C ALA A 216 31.79 2.32 0.36
N ASN A 217 31.90 2.02 -0.93
CA ASN A 217 32.74 2.76 -1.88
C ASN A 217 32.27 4.21 -2.06
N VAL A 218 30.96 4.47 -2.15
CA VAL A 218 30.42 5.84 -2.22
C VAL A 218 30.77 6.63 -0.97
N ILE A 219 30.59 6.04 0.22
CA ILE A 219 30.93 6.67 1.50
C ILE A 219 32.43 6.97 1.56
N LEU A 220 33.27 6.02 1.14
CA LEU A 220 34.72 6.21 1.07
C LEU A 220 35.11 7.36 0.12
N SER A 221 34.55 7.38 -1.09
CA SER A 221 34.80 8.46 -2.06
C SER A 221 34.38 9.81 -1.50
N LYS A 222 33.21 9.89 -0.86
CA LYS A 222 32.73 11.13 -0.22
C LYS A 222 33.64 11.59 0.93
N LEU A 223 34.05 10.68 1.81
CA LEU A 223 34.95 11.00 2.93
C LEU A 223 36.33 11.45 2.45
N SER A 224 36.85 10.83 1.39
CA SER A 224 38.14 11.19 0.81
C SER A 224 38.13 12.60 0.20
N ALA A 225 37.02 13.00 -0.43
CA ALA A 225 36.85 14.33 -0.99
C ALA A 225 36.62 15.41 0.08
N SER A 226 35.84 15.11 1.12
CA SER A 226 35.49 16.09 2.16
C SER A 226 36.58 16.27 3.21
N ASN A 227 37.27 15.19 3.62
CA ASN A 227 38.24 15.19 4.72
C ASN A 227 39.53 14.45 4.32
N PRO A 228 40.40 15.09 3.51
CA PRO A 228 41.58 14.44 2.93
C PRO A 228 42.64 14.03 3.98
N THR A 229 42.69 14.70 5.13
CA THR A 229 43.68 14.49 6.20
C THR A 229 43.32 13.37 7.19
N MET A 230 42.09 12.84 7.13
CA MET A 230 41.67 11.75 8.03
C MET A 230 42.42 10.45 7.74
N ALA A 231 42.81 9.75 8.81
CA ALA A 231 43.47 8.45 8.71
C ALA A 231 42.53 7.41 8.09
N ASN A 232 43.10 6.48 7.30
CA ASN A 232 42.31 5.44 6.62
C ASN A 232 41.55 4.53 7.60
N GLU A 233 42.09 4.29 8.79
CA GLU A 233 41.43 3.47 9.83
C GLU A 233 40.13 4.13 10.34
N GLU A 234 40.15 5.44 10.55
CA GLU A 234 38.98 6.21 10.97
C GLU A 234 37.91 6.22 9.88
N ARG A 235 38.31 6.38 8.60
CA ARG A 235 37.39 6.28 7.46
C ARG A 235 36.71 4.92 7.40
N MET A 236 37.48 3.83 7.57
CA MET A 236 36.93 2.47 7.56
C MET A 236 35.98 2.21 8.72
N LYS A 237 36.23 2.82 9.90
CA LYS A 237 35.31 2.76 11.04
C LYS A 237 33.96 3.40 10.71
N ILE A 238 33.96 4.59 10.09
CA ILE A 238 32.74 5.28 9.65
C ILE A 238 32.01 4.45 8.59
N VAL A 239 32.72 3.94 7.59
CA VAL A 239 32.13 3.11 6.54
C VAL A 239 31.45 1.88 7.14
N LYS A 240 32.09 1.21 8.09
CA LYS A 240 31.51 0.03 8.77
C LYS A 240 30.23 0.38 9.53
N GLU A 241 30.16 1.56 10.13
CA GLU A 241 28.98 2.02 10.87
C GLU A 241 27.81 2.38 9.95
N TYR A 242 28.09 3.04 8.82
CA TYR A 242 27.06 3.64 7.98
C TYR A 242 26.65 2.79 6.77
N LYS A 243 27.47 1.83 6.32
CA LYS A 243 27.18 1.04 5.10
C LYS A 243 25.87 0.25 5.15
N THR A 244 25.40 -0.14 6.34
CA THR A 244 24.13 -0.87 6.54
C THR A 244 22.92 0.05 6.68
N ARG A 245 23.12 1.37 6.81
CA ARG A 245 22.04 2.36 7.00
C ARG A 245 21.49 2.93 5.70
N TYR A 246 22.17 2.65 4.57
CA TYR A 246 21.75 3.09 3.24
C TYR A 246 21.45 1.88 2.36
N TRP A 247 20.60 2.09 1.36
CA TRP A 247 20.31 1.14 0.29
C TRP A 247 20.50 1.84 -1.07
N LEU A 248 20.56 1.05 -2.13
CA LEU A 248 20.57 1.57 -3.49
C LEU A 248 19.16 1.48 -4.07
N GLN A 249 18.75 2.48 -4.84
CA GLN A 249 17.54 2.45 -5.63
C GLN A 249 17.92 2.61 -7.10
N ALA A 250 17.38 1.74 -7.96
CA ALA A 250 17.63 1.85 -9.38
C ALA A 250 16.89 3.06 -9.98
N PHE A 251 17.55 3.80 -10.86
CA PHE A 251 16.95 5.00 -11.44
C PHE A 251 15.69 4.67 -12.24
N GLY A 252 14.66 5.50 -12.08
CA GLY A 252 13.40 5.36 -12.82
C GLY A 252 12.52 4.19 -12.39
N CYS A 253 12.83 3.49 -11.29
CA CYS A 253 11.97 2.46 -10.73
C CYS A 253 11.99 2.44 -9.20
N GLU A 254 11.01 1.75 -8.60
CA GLU A 254 10.90 1.56 -7.15
C GLU A 254 11.71 0.35 -6.64
N GLU A 255 12.51 -0.27 -7.50
CA GLU A 255 13.33 -1.42 -7.14
C GLU A 255 14.50 -0.99 -6.24
N ARG A 256 14.54 -1.60 -5.04
CA ARG A 256 15.56 -1.34 -4.02
C ARG A 256 16.52 -2.51 -3.95
N LEU A 257 17.82 -2.21 -4.04
CA LEU A 257 18.91 -3.16 -3.92
C LEU A 257 19.56 -3.03 -2.54
N PHE A 258 19.60 -4.13 -1.79
CA PHE A 258 20.17 -4.21 -0.45
C PHE A 258 20.82 -5.57 -0.20
N GLY A 259 21.61 -5.65 0.87
CA GLY A 259 22.25 -6.90 1.31
C GLY A 259 23.57 -7.21 0.61
N THR A 260 23.97 -8.47 0.70
CA THR A 260 25.30 -8.99 0.31
C THR A 260 25.29 -9.73 -1.02
N LYS A 261 24.16 -9.77 -1.73
CA LYS A 261 24.06 -10.46 -3.02
C LYS A 261 24.79 -9.67 -4.11
N PRO A 262 25.55 -10.34 -5.01
CA PRO A 262 26.17 -9.69 -6.15
C PRO A 262 25.19 -8.95 -7.06
N LEU A 263 25.59 -7.79 -7.59
CA LEU A 263 24.78 -7.02 -8.55
C LEU A 263 24.38 -7.84 -9.78
N ILE A 264 25.25 -8.73 -10.27
CA ILE A 264 24.97 -9.56 -11.45
C ILE A 264 23.79 -10.53 -11.26
N GLN A 265 23.33 -10.73 -10.02
CA GLN A 265 22.15 -11.53 -9.70
C GLN A 265 20.86 -10.68 -9.60
N SER A 266 20.99 -9.34 -9.62
CA SER A 266 19.83 -8.46 -9.57
C SER A 266 19.05 -8.52 -10.89
N ARG A 267 17.72 -8.40 -10.81
CA ARG A 267 16.84 -8.35 -11.98
C ARG A 267 16.84 -6.97 -12.65
N VAL A 268 17.36 -5.95 -11.96
CA VAL A 268 17.64 -4.63 -12.53
C VAL A 268 18.54 -4.80 -13.74
N ARG A 269 17.99 -4.56 -14.93
CA ARG A 269 18.78 -4.48 -16.15
C ARG A 269 19.69 -3.27 -16.04
N LEU A 270 20.96 -3.51 -15.75
CA LEU A 270 22.01 -2.53 -15.92
C LEU A 270 22.04 -2.17 -17.41
N ILE A 271 21.48 -1.00 -17.75
CA ILE A 271 21.62 -0.46 -19.10
C ILE A 271 23.10 -0.09 -19.24
N VAL A 272 23.80 -0.86 -20.08
CA VAL A 272 25.20 -0.66 -20.46
C VAL A 272 25.31 0.45 -21.50
#